data_AF-A0A3R6S574-F1
#
_entry.id   AF-A0A3R6S574-F1
#
_cell.length_a   1.000
_cell.length_b   1.000
_cell.length_c   1.000
_cell.angle_alpha   90.00
_cell.angle_beta   90.00
_cell.angle_gamma   90.00
#
_symmetry.space_group_name_H-M   'P 1'
#
loop_
_entity.id
_entity.type
_entity.pdbx_description
1 polymer ?
#
loop_
_entity_poly.entity_id
_entity_poly.type
_entity_poly.pdbx_seq_one_letter_code
_entity_poly.pdbx_strand_id
1 'polypeptide(L)'
;MQEKSADELIGRLEKCVAEDVPLKREDLVMLPLCPLMGGTMPQKDRIRAAFAITREATTINPDEIRKIEAVIYAMADKFLESMDIEEIMEEIKMTRIGQKLVSAGIAEGLAEGIAEGHAEGMLEGEERVNRLTLLLLEDKRYEDIEKASKDREYQRQLFKEFGI
;
A
#
# COMPACT_ATOMS: atom_id res chain seq x y z
N MET A 1 6.78 -14.37 -32.41
CA MET A 1 6.52 -13.09 -31.69
C MET A 1 7.34 -11.91 -32.23
N GLN A 2 8.43 -12.11 -32.99
CA GLN A 2 9.21 -11.02 -33.60
C GLN A 2 8.52 -10.26 -34.75
N GLU A 3 7.33 -10.69 -35.22
CA GLU A 3 6.65 -10.04 -36.36
C GLU A 3 5.86 -8.77 -35.99
N LYS A 4 5.60 -8.50 -34.71
CA LYS A 4 4.87 -7.29 -34.28
C LYS A 4 5.82 -6.29 -33.64
N SER A 5 5.73 -5.03 -34.05
CA SER A 5 6.53 -3.91 -33.51
C SER A 5 5.84 -3.28 -32.31
N ALA A 6 6.56 -3.17 -31.18
CA ALA A 6 6.11 -2.43 -30.02
C ALA A 6 5.96 -0.93 -30.34
N ASP A 7 6.91 -0.37 -31.07
CA ASP A 7 6.95 1.05 -31.45
C ASP A 7 5.67 1.44 -32.22
N GLU A 8 5.24 0.60 -33.17
CA GLU A 8 4.02 0.84 -33.96
C GLU A 8 2.75 0.70 -33.11
N LEU A 9 2.68 -0.31 -32.25
CA LEU A 9 1.53 -0.54 -31.38
C LEU A 9 1.37 0.63 -30.40
N ILE A 10 2.44 1.00 -29.71
CA ILE A 10 2.46 2.09 -28.74
C ILE A 10 2.12 3.40 -29.42
N GLY A 11 2.82 3.75 -30.51
CA GLY A 11 2.58 5.01 -31.21
C GLY A 11 1.17 5.15 -31.77
N ARG A 12 0.52 4.05 -32.17
CA ARG A 12 -0.90 4.05 -32.56
C ARG A 12 -1.81 4.31 -31.37
N LEU A 13 -1.59 3.63 -30.24
CA LEU A 13 -2.44 3.75 -29.07
C LEU A 13 -2.28 5.08 -28.36
N GLU A 14 -1.07 5.65 -28.32
CA GLU A 14 -0.82 7.02 -27.85
C GLU A 14 -1.59 8.05 -28.67
N LYS A 15 -1.68 7.89 -30.00
CA LYS A 15 -2.55 8.73 -30.83
C LYS A 15 -4.02 8.59 -30.47
N CYS A 16 -4.49 7.36 -30.26
CA CYS A 16 -5.87 7.14 -29.82
C CYS A 16 -6.15 7.84 -28.49
N VAL A 17 -5.24 7.75 -27.51
CA VAL A 17 -5.34 8.48 -26.24
C VAL A 17 -5.35 9.99 -26.47
N ALA A 18 -4.46 10.52 -27.29
CA ALA A 18 -4.37 11.96 -27.56
C ALA A 18 -5.61 12.52 -28.28
N GLU A 19 -6.26 11.70 -29.10
CA GLU A 19 -7.49 12.05 -29.84
C GLU A 19 -8.79 11.66 -29.11
N ASP A 20 -8.70 11.21 -27.86
CA ASP A 20 -9.83 10.70 -27.04
C ASP A 20 -10.64 9.59 -27.74
N VAL A 21 -9.96 8.79 -28.56
CA VAL A 21 -10.54 7.64 -29.26
C VAL A 21 -10.57 6.44 -28.30
N PRO A 22 -11.74 5.82 -28.06
CA PRO A 22 -11.86 4.69 -27.15
C PRO A 22 -10.91 3.53 -27.50
N LEU A 23 -10.12 3.10 -26.50
CA LEU A 23 -9.20 1.98 -26.64
C LEU A 23 -9.95 0.65 -26.69
N LYS A 24 -9.49 -0.25 -27.56
CA LYS A 24 -10.06 -1.59 -27.73
C LYS A 24 -9.41 -2.58 -26.77
N ARG A 25 -10.20 -3.52 -26.27
CA ARG A 25 -9.73 -4.59 -25.38
C ARG A 25 -8.58 -5.39 -26.00
N GLU A 26 -8.69 -5.71 -27.29
CA GLU A 26 -7.69 -6.49 -28.04
C GLU A 26 -6.34 -5.78 -28.11
N ASP A 27 -6.35 -4.46 -28.08
CA ASP A 27 -5.13 -3.66 -28.07
C ASP A 27 -4.49 -3.62 -26.68
N LEU A 28 -5.30 -3.52 -25.62
CA LEU A 28 -4.82 -3.48 -24.24
C LEU A 28 -4.20 -4.81 -23.80
N VAL A 29 -4.77 -5.94 -24.20
CA VAL A 29 -4.19 -7.27 -23.86
C VAL A 29 -2.84 -7.51 -24.53
N MET A 30 -2.48 -6.71 -25.55
CA MET A 30 -1.18 -6.77 -26.21
C MET A 30 -0.11 -5.92 -25.52
N LEU A 31 -0.50 -4.91 -24.74
CA LEU A 31 0.43 -4.02 -24.03
C LEU A 31 1.41 -4.74 -23.09
N PRO A 32 0.99 -5.76 -22.30
CA PRO A 32 1.95 -6.53 -21.49
C PRO A 32 2.99 -7.29 -22.32
N LEU A 33 2.74 -7.52 -23.61
CA LEU A 33 3.66 -8.25 -24.49
C LEU A 33 4.67 -7.33 -25.18
N CYS A 34 4.53 -6.00 -25.09
CA CYS A 34 5.45 -5.03 -25.70
C CYS A 34 6.95 -5.29 -25.41
N PRO A 35 7.36 -5.72 -24.19
CA PRO A 35 8.77 -6.04 -23.92
C PRO A 35 9.34 -7.19 -24.74
N LEU A 36 8.48 -8.09 -25.23
CA LEU A 36 8.83 -9.27 -26.03
C LEU A 36 8.79 -9.01 -27.54
N MET A 37 8.20 -7.88 -27.96
CA MET A 37 7.97 -7.52 -29.35
C MET A 37 9.23 -6.93 -30.00
N GLY A 38 9.25 -6.86 -31.33
CA GLY A 38 10.30 -6.14 -32.05
C GLY A 38 10.20 -4.62 -31.84
N GLY A 39 11.19 -3.85 -32.31
CA GLY A 39 11.19 -2.39 -32.23
C GLY A 39 12.49 -1.83 -31.66
N THR A 40 12.62 -0.51 -31.73
CA THR A 40 13.79 0.25 -31.29
C THR A 40 13.59 0.93 -29.94
N MET A 41 12.35 1.06 -29.46
CA MET A 41 12.05 1.63 -28.15
C MET A 41 12.70 0.78 -27.03
N PRO A 42 13.37 1.38 -26.04
CA PRO A 42 13.91 0.65 -24.88
C PRO A 42 12.83 -0.09 -24.09
N GLN A 43 13.18 -1.20 -23.43
CA GLN A 43 12.20 -2.00 -22.66
C GLN A 43 11.53 -1.19 -21.54
N LYS A 44 12.29 -0.34 -20.83
CA LYS A 44 11.77 0.59 -19.81
C LYS A 44 10.66 1.47 -20.37
N ASP A 45 10.92 2.11 -21.50
CA ASP A 45 9.97 3.04 -22.13
C ASP A 45 8.74 2.31 -22.66
N ARG A 46 8.89 1.09 -23.19
CA ARG A 46 7.74 0.26 -23.59
C ARG A 46 6.82 -0.07 -22.43
N ILE A 47 7.40 -0.40 -21.27
CA ILE A 47 6.64 -0.77 -20.06
C ILE A 47 5.96 0.46 -19.48
N ARG A 48 6.69 1.58 -19.42
CA ARG A 48 6.14 2.87 -19.00
C ARG A 48 4.96 3.30 -19.89
N ALA A 49 5.11 3.23 -21.21
CA ALA A 49 4.04 3.53 -22.15
C ALA A 49 2.85 2.58 -21.99
N ALA A 50 3.10 1.28 -21.80
CA ALA A 50 2.05 0.30 -21.55
C ALA A 50 1.21 0.64 -20.31
N PHE A 51 1.84 1.04 -19.20
CA PHE A 51 1.11 1.51 -18.02
C PHE A 51 0.33 2.80 -18.28
N ALA A 52 0.93 3.77 -18.96
CA ALA A 52 0.27 5.04 -19.27
C ALA A 52 -0.99 4.83 -20.12
N ILE A 53 -0.88 4.08 -21.22
CA ILE A 53 -2.00 3.80 -22.13
C ILE A 53 -3.11 3.02 -21.41
N THR A 54 -2.74 2.01 -20.61
CA THR A 54 -3.73 1.17 -19.91
C THR A 54 -4.57 1.97 -18.92
N ARG A 55 -4.03 3.04 -18.34
CA ARG A 55 -4.75 3.92 -17.40
C ARG A 55 -5.77 4.83 -18.06
N GLU A 56 -5.55 5.19 -19.31
CA GLU A 56 -6.48 6.02 -20.08
C GLU A 56 -7.67 5.21 -20.62
N ALA A 57 -7.63 3.87 -20.50
CA ALA A 57 -8.72 2.98 -20.89
C ALA A 57 -9.89 2.99 -19.92
N THR A 58 -10.69 4.07 -19.94
CA THR A 58 -11.86 4.24 -19.05
C THR A 58 -13.10 3.44 -19.46
N THR A 59 -13.15 2.93 -20.68
CA THR A 59 -14.30 2.19 -21.25
C THR A 59 -14.29 0.69 -20.91
N ILE A 60 -13.20 0.17 -20.36
CA ILE A 60 -13.01 -1.24 -20.02
C ILE A 60 -13.27 -1.47 -18.54
N ASN A 61 -13.68 -2.69 -18.18
CA ASN A 61 -13.93 -3.05 -16.79
C ASN A 61 -12.65 -2.81 -15.94
N PRO A 62 -12.73 -2.04 -14.84
CA PRO A 62 -11.59 -1.80 -13.95
C PRO A 62 -10.88 -3.06 -13.46
N ASP A 63 -11.60 -4.16 -13.21
CA ASP A 63 -10.99 -5.43 -12.78
C ASP A 63 -10.20 -6.10 -13.90
N GLU A 64 -10.59 -5.89 -15.15
CA GLU A 64 -9.82 -6.35 -16.29
C GLU A 64 -8.56 -5.50 -16.48
N ILE A 65 -8.68 -4.18 -16.37
CA ILE A 65 -7.53 -3.26 -16.38
C ILE A 65 -6.51 -3.66 -15.31
N ARG A 66 -6.95 -3.94 -14.08
CA ARG A 66 -6.08 -4.41 -12.98
C ARG A 66 -5.33 -5.70 -13.34
N LYS A 67 -5.99 -6.65 -14.02
CA LYS A 67 -5.33 -7.89 -14.48
C LYS A 67 -4.27 -7.61 -15.53
N ILE A 68 -4.55 -6.71 -16.48
CA ILE A 68 -3.59 -6.29 -17.49
C ILE A 68 -2.39 -5.60 -16.83
N GLU A 69 -2.64 -4.63 -15.94
CA GLU A 69 -1.60 -3.94 -15.16
C GLU A 69 -0.73 -4.90 -14.35
N ALA A 70 -1.32 -5.94 -13.73
CA ALA A 70 -0.57 -6.96 -13.00
C ALA A 70 0.41 -7.73 -13.90
N VAL A 71 0.01 -8.03 -15.15
CA VAL A 71 0.91 -8.68 -16.12
C VAL A 71 1.98 -7.70 -16.60
N ILE A 72 1.66 -6.42 -16.82
CA ILE A 72 2.66 -5.39 -17.16
C ILE A 72 3.69 -5.28 -16.02
N TYR A 73 3.26 -5.30 -14.76
CA TYR A 73 4.15 -5.31 -13.61
C TYR A 73 5.06 -6.55 -13.57
N ALA A 74 4.51 -7.73 -13.79
CA ALA A 74 5.32 -8.96 -13.87
C ALA A 74 6.37 -8.89 -15.00
N MET A 75 6.06 -8.20 -16.11
CA MET A 75 7.02 -7.96 -17.17
C MET A 75 8.06 -6.91 -16.79
N ALA A 76 7.68 -5.87 -16.05
CA ALA A 76 8.60 -4.89 -15.46
C ALA A 76 9.62 -5.58 -14.56
N ASP A 77 9.15 -6.39 -13.61
CA ASP A 77 10.00 -7.16 -12.70
C ASP A 77 10.98 -8.08 -13.44
N LYS A 78 10.53 -8.69 -14.54
CA LYS A 78 11.37 -9.61 -15.33
C LYS A 78 12.44 -8.91 -16.18
N PHE A 79 12.14 -7.73 -16.74
CA PHE A 79 12.93 -7.11 -17.80
C PHE A 79 13.66 -5.83 -17.37
N LEU A 80 13.26 -5.21 -16.26
CA LEU A 80 13.86 -3.97 -15.78
C LEU A 80 14.72 -4.21 -14.56
N GLU A 81 15.71 -3.33 -14.37
CA GLU A 81 16.48 -3.28 -13.13
C GLU A 81 15.65 -2.65 -12.01
N SER A 82 16.01 -2.92 -10.75
CA SER A 82 15.28 -2.38 -9.58
C SER A 82 15.12 -0.86 -9.63
N MET A 83 16.16 -0.14 -10.04
CA MET A 83 16.13 1.32 -10.16
C MET A 83 15.11 1.80 -11.21
N ASP A 84 15.00 1.09 -12.34
CA ASP A 84 14.01 1.43 -13.38
C ASP A 84 12.57 1.19 -12.91
N ILE A 85 12.35 0.12 -12.12
CA ILE A 85 11.05 -0.16 -11.53
C ILE A 85 10.68 0.91 -10.51
N GLU A 86 11.63 1.30 -9.65
CA GLU A 86 11.42 2.37 -8.66
C GLU A 86 10.99 3.67 -9.33
N GLU A 87 11.68 4.10 -10.39
CA GLU A 87 11.31 5.30 -11.15
C GLU A 87 9.88 5.21 -11.72
N ILE A 88 9.52 4.10 -12.37
CA ILE A 88 8.16 3.89 -12.90
C ILE A 88 7.13 3.89 -11.75
N MET A 89 7.44 3.28 -10.62
CA MET A 89 6.56 3.24 -9.46
C MET A 89 6.38 4.63 -8.85
N GLU A 90 7.41 5.47 -8.79
CA GLU A 90 7.28 6.87 -8.35
C GLU A 90 6.34 7.67 -9.26
N GLU A 91 6.45 7.50 -10.56
CA GLU A 91 5.51 8.13 -11.51
C GLU A 91 4.08 7.65 -11.30
N ILE A 92 3.91 6.35 -11.08
CA ILE A 92 2.63 5.74 -10.76
C ILE A 92 2.05 6.34 -9.48
N LYS A 93 2.85 6.48 -8.41
CA LYS A 93 2.45 7.06 -7.12
C LYS A 93 1.93 8.49 -7.29
N MET A 94 2.51 9.28 -8.19
CA MET A 94 2.09 10.66 -8.46
C MET A 94 0.73 10.79 -9.17
N THR A 95 0.21 9.71 -9.74
CA THR A 95 -1.10 9.73 -10.39
C THR A 95 -2.26 9.72 -9.39
N ARG A 96 -3.45 10.13 -9.83
CA ARG A 96 -4.66 10.13 -8.99
C ARG A 96 -5.03 8.74 -8.45
N ILE A 97 -4.77 7.67 -9.21
CA ILE A 97 -4.98 6.28 -8.75
C ILE A 97 -3.90 5.90 -7.75
N GLY A 98 -2.62 6.17 -8.05
CA GLY A 98 -1.50 5.90 -7.16
C GLY A 98 -1.66 6.59 -5.80
N GLN A 99 -2.02 7.87 -5.79
CA GLN A 99 -2.30 8.63 -4.57
C GLN A 99 -3.43 8.00 -3.74
N LYS A 100 -4.53 7.59 -4.40
CA LYS A 100 -5.63 6.91 -3.71
C LYS A 100 -5.19 5.58 -3.09
N LEU A 101 -4.42 4.77 -3.81
CA LEU A 101 -3.90 3.49 -3.30
C LEU A 101 -2.97 3.69 -2.10
N VAL A 102 -2.02 4.63 -2.20
CA VAL A 102 -1.12 4.97 -1.09
C VAL A 102 -1.92 5.47 0.12
N SER A 103 -2.89 6.36 -0.10
CA SER A 103 -3.73 6.87 0.99
C SER A 103 -4.57 5.78 1.66
N ALA A 104 -5.10 4.82 0.89
CA ALA A 104 -5.84 3.69 1.42
C ALA A 104 -4.96 2.79 2.28
N GLY A 105 -3.75 2.45 1.79
CA GLY A 105 -2.80 1.64 2.55
C GLY A 105 -2.33 2.32 3.84
N ILE A 106 -2.11 3.64 3.82
CA ILE A 106 -1.78 4.41 5.04
C ILE A 106 -2.95 4.38 6.03
N ALA A 107 -4.18 4.56 5.55
CA ALA A 107 -5.36 4.54 6.42
C ALA A 107 -5.59 3.17 7.05
N GLU A 108 -5.40 2.09 6.30
CA GLU A 108 -5.48 0.71 6.79
C GLU A 108 -4.38 0.43 7.83
N GLY A 109 -3.12 0.73 7.51
CA GLY A 109 -2.02 0.54 8.44
C GLY A 109 -2.14 1.37 9.72
N LEU A 110 -2.70 2.58 9.64
CA LEU A 110 -2.99 3.38 10.83
C LEU A 110 -4.10 2.75 11.68
N ALA A 111 -5.14 2.21 11.05
CA ALA A 111 -6.23 1.55 11.77
C ALA A 111 -5.75 0.28 12.48
N GLU A 112 -4.94 -0.53 11.80
CA GLU A 112 -4.30 -1.71 12.39
C GLU A 112 -3.38 -1.32 13.55
N GLY A 113 -2.48 -0.36 13.34
CA GLY A 113 -1.56 0.10 14.38
C GLY A 113 -2.25 0.69 15.61
N ILE A 114 -3.38 1.40 15.45
CA ILE A 114 -4.19 1.88 16.57
C ILE A 114 -4.84 0.71 17.31
N ALA A 115 -5.36 -0.28 16.59
CA ALA A 115 -6.00 -1.45 17.20
C ALA A 115 -4.99 -2.28 17.99
N GLU A 116 -3.82 -2.57 17.42
CA GLU A 116 -2.73 -3.28 18.07
C GLU A 116 -2.22 -2.51 19.29
N GLY A 117 -1.88 -1.22 19.12
CA GLY A 117 -1.39 -0.39 20.23
C GLY A 117 -2.40 -0.23 21.36
N HIS A 118 -3.70 -0.20 21.06
CA HIS A 118 -4.74 -0.20 22.08
C HIS A 118 -4.81 -1.55 22.80
N ALA A 119 -4.72 -2.67 22.09
CA ALA A 119 -4.73 -4.00 22.70
C ALA A 119 -3.52 -4.22 23.62
N GLU A 120 -2.32 -3.86 23.16
CA GLU A 120 -1.09 -3.91 23.95
C GLU A 120 -1.18 -2.99 25.18
N GLY A 121 -1.61 -1.74 25.00
CA GLY A 121 -1.76 -0.79 26.10
C GLY A 121 -2.79 -1.22 27.16
N MET A 122 -3.83 -1.96 26.77
CA MET A 122 -4.79 -2.53 27.71
C MET A 122 -4.15 -3.68 28.53
N LEU A 123 -3.42 -4.59 27.87
CA LEU A 123 -2.71 -5.67 28.54
C LEU A 123 -1.66 -5.14 29.52
N GLU A 124 -0.81 -4.20 29.09
CA GLU A 124 0.16 -3.55 29.97
C GLU A 124 -0.54 -2.83 31.14
N GLY A 125 -1.67 -2.19 30.89
CA GLY A 125 -2.49 -1.56 31.91
C GLY A 125 -2.97 -2.55 32.98
N GLU A 126 -3.50 -3.71 32.57
CA GLU A 126 -3.93 -4.77 33.46
C GLU A 126 -2.77 -5.35 34.27
N GLU A 127 -1.62 -5.62 33.64
CA GLU A 127 -0.42 -6.12 34.33
C GLU A 127 0.10 -5.14 35.38
N ARG A 128 0.13 -3.84 35.06
CA ARG A 128 0.56 -2.79 36.01
C ARG A 128 -0.36 -2.73 37.22
N VAL A 129 -1.69 -2.75 36.99
CA VAL A 129 -2.67 -2.76 38.08
C VAL A 129 -2.53 -4.00 38.94
N ASN A 130 -2.44 -5.19 38.33
CA ASN A 130 -2.28 -6.45 39.05
C ASN A 130 -1.01 -6.44 39.91
N ARG A 131 0.11 -5.97 39.36
CA ARG A 131 1.38 -5.83 40.09
C ARG A 131 1.24 -4.88 41.27
N LEU A 132 0.61 -3.72 41.08
CA LEU A 132 0.35 -2.79 42.17
C LEU A 132 -0.52 -3.42 43.26
N THR A 133 -1.58 -4.13 42.89
CA THR A 133 -2.46 -4.81 43.85
C THR A 133 -1.69 -5.84 44.68
N LEU A 134 -0.81 -6.64 44.07
CA LEU A 134 0.02 -7.62 44.80
C LEU A 134 0.94 -6.94 45.81
N LEU A 135 1.65 -5.87 45.43
CA LEU A 135 2.53 -5.14 46.34
C LEU A 135 1.78 -4.51 47.52
N LEU A 136 0.61 -3.91 47.27
CA LEU A 136 -0.21 -3.35 48.34
C LEU A 136 -0.77 -4.43 49.28
N LEU A 137 -1.08 -5.64 48.78
CA LEU A 137 -1.49 -6.77 49.61
C LEU A 137 -0.35 -7.27 50.50
N GLU A 138 0.87 -7.37 49.96
CA GLU A 138 2.07 -7.74 50.73
C GLU A 138 2.33 -6.74 51.87
N ASP A 139 2.21 -5.44 51.59
CA ASP A 139 2.35 -4.36 52.57
C ASP A 139 1.11 -4.17 53.47
N LYS A 140 0.05 -4.96 53.26
CA LYS A 140 -1.23 -4.88 53.98
C LYS A 140 -1.92 -3.50 53.88
N ARG A 141 -1.67 -2.75 52.80
CA ARG A 141 -2.25 -1.43 52.50
C ARG A 141 -3.62 -1.56 51.83
N TYR A 142 -4.58 -2.18 52.52
CA TYR A 142 -5.89 -2.49 51.94
C TYR A 142 -6.73 -1.27 51.57
N GLU A 143 -6.65 -0.19 52.37
CA GLU A 143 -7.34 1.07 52.08
C GLU A 143 -6.84 1.72 50.78
N ASP A 144 -5.55 1.57 50.49
CA ASP A 144 -4.95 2.12 49.27
C ASP A 144 -5.39 1.35 48.02
N ILE A 145 -5.65 0.05 48.13
CA ILE A 145 -6.26 -0.74 47.04
C ILE A 145 -7.65 -0.19 46.72
N GLU A 146 -8.49 -0.01 47.75
CA GLU A 146 -9.84 0.51 47.56
C GLU A 146 -9.80 1.93 46.97
N LYS A 147 -8.95 2.79 47.50
CA LYS A 147 -8.81 4.17 47.02
C LYS A 147 -8.28 4.23 45.59
N ALA A 148 -7.24 3.46 45.25
CA ALA A 148 -6.67 3.41 43.91
C ALA A 148 -7.62 2.83 42.86
N SER A 149 -8.55 1.95 43.26
CA SER A 149 -9.59 1.43 42.36
C SER A 149 -10.62 2.48 41.93
N LYS A 150 -10.77 3.55 42.72
CA LYS A 150 -11.76 4.63 42.50
C LYS A 150 -11.12 5.95 42.05
N ASP A 151 -9.83 6.14 42.32
CA ASP A 151 -9.07 7.36 42.03
C ASP A 151 -7.85 7.04 41.15
N ARG A 152 -7.94 7.43 39.88
CA ARG A 152 -6.91 7.20 38.87
C ARG A 152 -5.63 8.01 39.13
N GLU A 153 -5.73 9.21 39.70
CA GLU A 153 -4.55 10.01 40.02
C GLU A 153 -3.82 9.44 41.23
N TYR A 154 -4.56 8.96 42.22
CA TYR A 154 -3.98 8.24 43.34
C TYR A 154 -3.32 6.93 42.91
N GLN A 155 -3.95 6.15 42.03
CA GLN A 155 -3.34 4.96 41.43
C GLN A 155 -2.01 5.30 40.71
N ARG A 156 -1.96 6.40 39.96
CA ARG A 156 -0.73 6.87 39.30
C ARG A 156 0.36 7.29 40.29
N GLN A 157 0.00 7.84 41.44
CA GLN A 157 0.96 8.15 42.50
C GLN A 157 1.57 6.86 43.07
N LEU A 158 0.74 5.85 43.34
CA LEU A 158 1.21 4.55 43.81
C LEU A 158 2.07 3.84 42.76
N PHE A 159 1.73 3.91 41.47
CA PHE A 159 2.61 3.41 40.41
C PHE A 159 4.01 4.03 40.48
N LYS A 160 4.10 5.36 40.67
CA LYS A 160 5.40 6.02 40.87
C LYS A 160 6.10 5.60 42.15
N GLU A 161 5.35 5.43 43.24
CA GLU A 161 5.87 4.98 44.54
C GLU A 161 6.53 3.60 44.44
N PHE A 162 5.87 2.65 43.76
CA PHE A 162 6.32 1.28 43.60
C PHE A 162 7.16 1.03 42.33
N GLY A 163 7.44 2.05 41.52
CA GLY A 163 8.25 1.96 40.30
C GLY A 163 7.61 1.12 39.19
N ILE A 164 6.30 1.32 38.96
CA ILE A 164 5.46 0.63 37.95
C ILE A 164 5.04 1.56 36.81
#